data_AF-A0A1M4WWM8-F1
#
_entry.id   AF-A0A1M4WWM8-F1
#
_cell.length_a   1.000
_cell.length_b   1.000
_cell.length_c   1.000
_cell.angle_alpha   90.00
_cell.angle_beta   90.00
_cell.angle_gamma   90.00
#
_symmetry.space_group_name_H-M   'P 1'
#
loop_
_entity.id
_entity.type
_entity.pdbx_description
1 polymer ?
#
loop_
_entity_poly.entity_id
_entity_poly.type
_entity_poly.pdbx_seq_one_letter_code
_entity_poly.pdbx_strand_id
1 'polypeptide(L)'
;MKNWKAMASSLVLAGALAVPGMTMAAGGEHGPHHFKGPMFEHLAEELNLTEGQKAQLKANREANREARKAHREEMRALHEQLREAIDSGADQATLDRLGAELGKLQVAKMQEMHQQQAQFEAILTDEQKVKLEQLKAERKERWKERRHKRGERWQEEQ
;
A
#
# COMPACT_ATOMS: atom_id res chain seq x y z
N MET A 1 -33.24 22.79 -29.25
CA MET A 1 -31.79 23.11 -29.19
C MET A 1 -31.08 21.83 -28.81
N LYS A 2 -30.73 21.03 -29.82
CA LYS A 2 -29.38 20.88 -30.41
C LYS A 2 -28.46 19.95 -29.58
N ASN A 3 -28.39 18.75 -30.12
CA ASN A 3 -27.65 17.55 -29.80
C ASN A 3 -26.13 17.77 -29.94
N TRP A 4 -25.33 17.10 -29.12
CA TRP A 4 -23.91 16.83 -29.41
C TRP A 4 -23.62 15.37 -29.03
N LYS A 5 -23.57 14.52 -30.04
CA LYS A 5 -22.88 13.22 -30.01
C LYS A 5 -21.47 13.46 -30.52
N ALA A 6 -20.52 12.70 -29.96
CA ALA A 6 -19.22 12.32 -30.49
C ALA A 6 -18.19 13.43 -30.78
N MET A 7 -17.02 13.30 -30.16
CA MET A 7 -15.72 13.49 -30.84
C MET A 7 -14.70 12.59 -30.15
N ALA A 8 -14.49 11.40 -30.74
CA ALA A 8 -13.21 10.72 -30.65
C ALA A 8 -12.25 11.47 -31.58
N SER A 9 -11.07 11.82 -31.09
CA SER A 9 -9.93 12.16 -31.94
C SER A 9 -8.66 11.78 -31.21
N SER A 10 -8.09 10.70 -31.72
CA SER A 10 -6.75 10.17 -31.53
C SER A 10 -5.66 11.23 -31.54
N LEU A 11 -4.72 11.12 -30.61
CA LEU A 11 -3.38 11.68 -30.73
C LEU A 11 -2.39 10.56 -30.44
N VAL A 12 -1.95 9.91 -31.53
CA VAL A 12 -0.67 9.21 -31.57
C VAL A 12 0.40 10.30 -31.63
N LEU A 13 1.27 10.36 -30.63
CA LEU A 13 2.58 10.99 -30.78
C LEU A 13 3.66 9.97 -30.40
N ALA A 14 4.32 9.46 -31.42
CA ALA A 14 5.59 8.79 -31.30
C ALA A 14 6.71 9.82 -31.08
N GLY A 15 7.66 9.47 -30.20
CA GLY A 15 9.07 9.86 -30.27
C GLY A 15 9.47 11.32 -30.00
N ALA A 16 10.02 11.56 -28.82
CA ALA A 16 11.23 12.38 -28.68
C ALA A 16 11.97 11.98 -27.39
N LEU A 17 13.17 11.42 -27.59
CA LEU A 17 14.20 11.31 -26.55
C LEU A 17 14.56 12.73 -26.08
N ALA A 18 14.37 13.00 -24.80
CA ALA A 18 15.07 14.05 -24.11
C ALA A 18 15.36 13.56 -22.69
N VAL A 19 16.64 13.26 -22.43
CA VAL A 19 17.18 13.05 -21.09
C VAL A 19 17.68 14.42 -20.62
N PRO A 20 17.04 15.11 -19.67
CA PRO A 20 17.70 16.16 -18.93
C PRO A 20 18.33 15.55 -17.67
N GLY A 21 19.66 15.45 -17.71
CA GLY A 21 20.56 15.64 -16.57
C GLY A 21 20.32 14.82 -15.31
N MET A 22 21.07 13.73 -15.17
CA MET A 22 21.51 13.25 -13.86
C MET A 22 22.15 14.41 -13.08
N THR A 23 21.48 14.90 -12.04
CA THR A 23 22.14 15.56 -10.92
C THR A 23 22.33 14.52 -9.83
N MET A 24 23.49 13.87 -9.86
CA MET A 24 24.01 13.09 -8.75
C MET A 24 24.45 14.09 -7.67
N ALA A 25 23.69 14.19 -6.58
CA ALA A 25 24.17 14.83 -5.35
C ALA A 25 24.19 13.76 -4.25
N ALA A 26 25.40 13.32 -3.94
CA ALA A 26 25.74 12.43 -2.84
C ALA A 26 25.61 13.15 -1.49
N GLY A 27 25.22 12.42 -0.45
CA GLY A 27 25.34 12.90 0.94
C GLY A 27 24.30 12.29 1.88
N GLY A 28 24.58 11.10 2.40
CA GLY A 28 23.75 10.46 3.43
C GLY A 28 24.17 9.01 3.69
N GLU A 29 25.31 8.83 4.36
CA GLU A 29 25.72 7.55 4.93
C GLU A 29 24.70 7.10 5.99
N HIS A 30 23.74 6.25 5.62
CA HIS A 30 23.00 5.34 6.48
C HIS A 30 22.78 4.05 5.67
N GLY A 31 23.19 2.90 6.22
CA GLY A 31 23.43 1.63 5.51
C GLY A 31 22.24 0.99 4.76
N PRO A 32 22.51 -0.07 3.97
CA PRO A 32 21.59 -0.58 2.95
C PRO A 32 20.58 -1.57 3.53
N HIS A 33 19.64 -1.13 4.38
CA HIS A 33 18.71 -2.08 5.01
C HIS A 33 17.26 -1.63 5.16
N HIS A 34 16.68 -0.79 4.30
CA HIS A 34 15.23 -0.47 4.40
C HIS A 34 14.43 -0.59 3.08
N PHE A 35 14.92 -1.40 2.13
CA PHE A 35 14.21 -1.61 0.85
C PHE A 35 13.35 -2.88 0.78
N LYS A 36 13.49 -3.79 1.74
CA LYS A 36 13.02 -5.17 1.60
C LYS A 36 12.17 -5.53 2.81
N GLY A 37 10.88 -5.18 2.79
CA GLY A 37 9.97 -6.02 3.57
C GLY A 37 10.09 -7.41 2.92
N PRO A 38 10.47 -8.49 3.65
CA PRO A 38 10.71 -9.80 3.02
C PRO A 38 9.56 -10.22 2.10
N MET A 39 8.34 -9.84 2.46
CA MET A 39 7.12 -10.05 1.68
C MET A 39 7.11 -9.43 0.26
N PHE A 40 7.69 -8.25 0.05
CA PHE A 40 7.62 -7.58 -1.25
C PHE A 40 8.57 -8.24 -2.26
N GLU A 41 9.78 -8.57 -1.82
CA GLU A 41 10.79 -9.16 -2.69
C GLU A 41 10.41 -10.54 -3.17
N HIS A 42 9.91 -11.36 -2.24
CA HIS A 42 9.37 -12.67 -2.58
C HIS A 42 8.24 -12.54 -3.60
N LEU A 43 7.35 -11.53 -3.48
CA LEU A 43 6.30 -11.32 -4.47
C LEU A 43 6.86 -10.90 -5.84
N ALA A 44 7.89 -10.04 -5.86
CA ALA A 44 8.53 -9.61 -7.09
C ALA A 44 9.23 -10.78 -7.82
N GLU A 45 9.85 -11.69 -7.06
CA GLU A 45 10.45 -12.93 -7.56
C GLU A 45 9.37 -13.91 -8.05
N GLU A 46 8.32 -14.16 -7.27
CA GLU A 46 7.23 -15.08 -7.64
C GLU A 46 6.48 -14.64 -8.91
N LEU A 47 6.42 -13.34 -9.18
CA LEU A 47 5.82 -12.77 -10.39
C LEU A 47 6.82 -12.57 -11.53
N ASN A 48 8.11 -12.90 -11.33
CA ASN A 48 9.18 -12.64 -12.28
C ASN A 48 9.15 -11.21 -12.82
N LEU A 49 9.04 -10.22 -11.92
CA LEU A 49 8.98 -8.82 -12.34
C LEU A 49 10.25 -8.43 -13.10
N THR A 50 10.08 -7.72 -14.21
CA THR A 50 11.20 -7.15 -14.96
C THR A 50 11.87 -6.04 -14.17
N GLU A 51 13.12 -5.72 -14.50
CA GLU A 51 13.83 -4.59 -13.88
C GLU A 51 13.09 -3.26 -14.08
N GLY A 52 12.43 -3.08 -15.23
CA GLY A 52 11.57 -1.92 -15.50
C GLY A 52 10.36 -1.84 -14.55
N GLN A 53 9.66 -2.96 -14.35
CA GLN A 53 8.52 -3.04 -13.40
C GLN A 53 8.97 -2.76 -11.96
N LYS A 54 10.10 -3.33 -11.54
CA LYS A 54 10.69 -3.09 -10.20
C LYS A 54 11.05 -1.62 -10.02
N ALA A 55 11.68 -1.00 -11.03
CA ALA A 55 12.05 0.42 -10.99
C ALA A 55 10.82 1.33 -10.89
N GLN A 56 9.78 1.06 -11.68
CA GLN A 56 8.53 1.84 -11.63
C GLN A 56 7.86 1.74 -10.26
N LEU A 57 7.82 0.55 -9.67
CA LEU A 57 7.23 0.37 -8.35
C LEU A 57 8.04 1.06 -7.24
N LYS A 58 9.38 1.03 -7.35
CA LYS A 58 10.28 1.78 -6.47
C LYS A 58 10.00 3.28 -6.57
N ALA A 59 9.88 3.84 -7.77
CA ALA A 59 9.56 5.24 -7.97
C ALA A 59 8.19 5.62 -7.36
N ASN A 60 7.15 4.81 -7.60
CA ASN A 60 5.82 5.01 -7.00
C ASN A 60 5.89 5.00 -5.45
N ARG A 61 6.71 4.10 -4.90
CA ARG A 61 6.91 4.03 -3.45
C ARG A 61 7.62 5.28 -2.95
N GLU A 62 8.71 5.69 -3.57
CA GLU A 62 9.48 6.87 -3.16
C GLU A 62 8.66 8.15 -3.23
N ALA A 63 7.88 8.36 -4.29
CA ALA A 63 6.98 9.50 -4.45
C ALA A 63 5.98 9.65 -3.29
N ASN A 64 5.53 8.53 -2.72
CA ASN A 64 4.57 8.49 -1.62
C ASN A 64 5.22 8.28 -0.23
N ARG A 65 6.55 8.36 -0.11
CA ARG A 65 7.27 8.01 1.14
C ARG A 65 6.88 8.89 2.32
N GLU A 66 6.91 10.21 2.13
CA GLU A 66 6.62 11.17 3.20
C GLU A 66 5.15 11.13 3.60
N ALA A 67 4.23 11.04 2.64
CA ALA A 67 2.80 10.86 2.90
C ALA A 67 2.52 9.61 3.76
N ARG A 68 3.13 8.47 3.41
CA ARG A 68 3.01 7.24 4.20
C ARG A 68 3.64 7.36 5.59
N LYS A 69 4.71 8.15 5.74
CA LYS A 69 5.35 8.39 7.03
C LYS A 69 4.43 9.21 7.94
N ALA A 70 3.93 10.34 7.43
CA ALA A 70 2.99 11.19 8.15
C ALA A 70 1.74 10.41 8.58
N HIS A 71 1.14 9.63 7.67
CA HIS A 71 -0.04 8.83 8.00
C HIS A 71 0.24 7.77 9.09
N ARG A 72 1.42 7.15 9.10
CA ARG A 72 1.81 6.22 10.18
C ARG A 72 1.99 6.93 11.52
N GLU A 73 2.57 8.11 11.51
CA GLU A 73 2.76 8.93 12.72
C GLU A 73 1.42 9.39 13.28
N GLU A 74 0.50 9.83 12.42
CA GLU A 74 -0.87 10.22 12.79
C GLU A 74 -1.65 9.05 13.41
N MET A 75 -1.63 7.87 12.77
CA MET A 75 -2.26 6.66 13.31
C MET A 75 -1.69 6.27 14.67
N ARG A 76 -0.37 6.43 14.87
CA ARG A 76 0.29 6.11 16.14
C ARG A 76 -0.13 7.09 17.23
N ALA A 77 -0.05 8.39 16.95
CA ALA A 77 -0.44 9.42 17.88
C ALA A 77 -1.91 9.27 18.31
N LEU A 78 -2.80 8.95 17.37
CA LEU A 78 -4.22 8.79 17.66
C LEU A 78 -4.51 7.55 18.52
N HIS A 79 -3.80 6.43 18.30
CA HIS A 79 -3.89 5.28 19.20
C HIS A 79 -3.37 5.58 20.61
N GLU A 80 -2.27 6.34 20.72
CA GLU A 80 -1.72 6.78 22.01
C GLU A 80 -2.71 7.69 22.74
N GLN A 81 -3.32 8.67 22.06
CA GLN A 81 -4.36 9.54 22.62
C GLN A 81 -5.59 8.77 23.07
N LEU A 82 -6.07 7.80 22.26
CA LEU A 82 -7.22 6.99 22.62
C LEU A 82 -6.93 6.14 23.86
N ARG A 83 -5.74 5.56 23.95
CA ARG A 83 -5.31 4.79 25.12
C ARG A 83 -5.25 5.67 26.36
N GLU A 84 -4.62 6.84 26.28
CA GLU A 84 -4.53 7.78 27.41
C GLU A 84 -5.91 8.29 27.85
N ALA A 85 -6.80 8.59 26.90
CA ALA A 85 -8.17 9.01 27.20
C ALA A 85 -8.95 7.91 27.94
N ILE A 86 -8.77 6.64 27.57
CA ILE A 86 -9.36 5.50 28.28
C ILE A 86 -8.75 5.35 29.67
N ASP A 87 -7.41 5.37 29.77
CA ASP A 87 -6.69 5.15 31.02
C ASP A 87 -6.97 6.27 32.05
N SER A 88 -7.23 7.49 31.58
CA SER A 88 -7.60 8.65 32.42
C SER A 88 -9.09 8.76 32.73
N GLY A 89 -9.94 7.90 32.14
CA GLY A 89 -11.39 7.94 32.32
C GLY A 89 -12.06 9.16 31.68
N ALA A 90 -11.60 9.57 30.50
CA ALA A 90 -12.18 10.67 29.72
C ALA A 90 -13.68 10.46 29.45
N ASP A 91 -14.39 11.57 29.21
CA ASP A 91 -15.83 11.51 28.92
C ASP A 91 -16.15 10.86 27.56
N GLN A 92 -17.41 10.43 27.42
CA GLN A 92 -17.88 9.76 26.21
C GLN A 92 -17.71 10.66 24.96
N ALA A 93 -17.91 11.98 25.10
CA ALA A 93 -17.75 12.92 23.99
C ALA A 93 -16.30 12.94 23.45
N THR A 94 -15.30 12.86 24.33
CA THR A 94 -13.90 12.77 23.95
C THR A 94 -13.59 11.45 23.23
N LEU A 95 -14.09 10.33 23.77
CA LEU A 95 -13.91 9.01 23.17
C LEU A 95 -14.58 8.90 21.80
N ASP A 96 -15.79 9.44 21.65
CA ASP A 96 -16.52 9.46 20.38
C ASP A 96 -15.78 10.28 19.31
N ARG A 97 -15.21 11.43 19.69
CA ARG A 97 -14.42 12.26 18.78
C ARG A 97 -13.16 11.52 18.30
N LEU A 98 -12.38 10.97 19.23
CA LEU A 98 -11.16 10.22 18.90
C LEU A 98 -11.47 8.97 18.07
N GLY A 99 -12.57 8.27 18.38
CA GLY A 99 -13.05 7.13 17.60
C GLY A 99 -13.46 7.53 16.18
N ALA A 100 -14.15 8.66 16.01
CA ALA A 100 -14.51 9.18 14.69
C ALA A 100 -13.28 9.58 13.87
N GLU A 101 -12.27 10.18 14.48
CA GLU A 101 -10.98 10.48 13.84
C GLU A 101 -10.29 9.20 13.38
N LEU A 102 -10.27 8.16 14.23
CA LEU A 102 -9.65 6.88 13.92
C LEU A 102 -10.37 6.19 12.76
N GLY A 103 -11.70 6.22 12.76
CA GLY A 103 -12.52 5.69 11.67
C GLY A 103 -12.21 6.37 10.33
N LYS A 104 -12.11 7.71 10.30
CA LYS A 104 -11.74 8.45 9.09
C LYS A 104 -10.36 8.06 8.58
N LEU A 105 -9.38 7.96 9.47
CA LEU A 105 -8.00 7.63 9.11
C LEU A 105 -7.90 6.19 8.58
N GLN A 106 -8.65 5.26 9.15
CA GLN A 106 -8.74 3.89 8.67
C GLN A 106 -9.36 3.80 7.26
N VAL A 107 -10.40 4.58 6.97
CA VAL A 107 -10.99 4.65 5.62
C VAL A 107 -9.99 5.22 4.61
N ALA A 108 -9.30 6.30 4.96
CA ALA A 108 -8.25 6.89 4.11
C ALA A 108 -7.15 5.86 3.79
N LYS A 109 -6.71 5.10 4.80
CA LYS A 109 -5.74 4.01 4.63
C LYS A 109 -6.23 2.94 3.65
N MET A 110 -7.50 2.53 3.75
CA MET A 110 -8.07 1.54 2.83
C MET A 110 -8.09 2.04 1.39
N GLN A 111 -8.43 3.31 1.17
CA GLN A 111 -8.42 3.93 -0.14
C GLN A 111 -7.00 4.01 -0.72
N GLU A 112 -6.01 4.41 0.09
CA GLU A 112 -4.60 4.45 -0.32
C GLU A 112 -4.08 3.05 -0.70
N MET A 113 -4.39 2.03 0.11
CA MET A 113 -4.01 0.65 -0.19
C MET A 113 -4.63 0.16 -1.51
N HIS A 114 -5.90 0.49 -1.78
CA HIS A 114 -6.56 0.14 -3.03
C HIS A 114 -5.91 0.83 -4.23
N GLN A 115 -5.58 2.13 -4.12
CA GLN A 115 -4.89 2.87 -5.17
C GLN A 115 -3.51 2.28 -5.47
N GLN A 116 -2.73 1.94 -4.43
CA GLN A 116 -1.43 1.31 -4.59
C GLN A 116 -1.54 -0.07 -5.27
N GLN A 117 -2.57 -0.85 -4.91
CA GLN A 117 -2.84 -2.13 -5.56
C GLN A 117 -3.18 -1.94 -7.04
N ALA A 118 -4.04 -0.97 -7.38
CA ALA A 118 -4.38 -0.68 -8.77
C ALA A 118 -3.16 -0.22 -9.59
N GLN A 119 -2.30 0.63 -9.03
CA GLN A 119 -1.04 1.04 -9.66
C GLN A 119 -0.09 -0.14 -9.89
N PHE A 120 -0.03 -1.07 -8.93
CA PHE A 120 0.77 -2.28 -9.06
C PHE A 120 0.22 -3.21 -10.14
N GLU A 121 -1.08 -3.49 -10.15
CA GLU A 121 -1.70 -4.36 -11.16
C GLU A 121 -1.63 -3.77 -12.57
N ALA A 122 -1.60 -2.44 -12.71
CA ALA A 122 -1.48 -1.75 -13.99
C ALA A 122 -0.12 -1.96 -14.68
N ILE A 123 0.94 -2.29 -13.93
CA ILE A 123 2.28 -2.52 -14.50
C ILE A 123 2.55 -3.99 -14.83
N LEU A 124 1.61 -4.90 -14.48
CA LEU A 124 1.74 -6.34 -14.71
C LEU A 124 1.23 -6.75 -16.08
N THR A 125 1.84 -7.78 -16.66
CA THR A 125 1.27 -8.50 -17.80
C THR A 125 0.06 -9.33 -17.38
N ASP A 126 -0.75 -9.79 -18.33
CA ASP A 126 -1.94 -10.57 -18.02
C ASP A 126 -1.57 -11.93 -17.39
N GLU A 127 -0.47 -12.55 -17.82
CA GLU A 127 0.06 -13.78 -17.20
C GLU A 127 0.48 -13.53 -15.75
N GLN A 128 1.13 -12.39 -15.47
CA GLN A 128 1.51 -12.01 -14.11
C GLN A 128 0.30 -11.72 -13.23
N LYS A 129 -0.78 -11.13 -13.76
CA LYS A 129 -2.04 -10.94 -13.01
C LYS A 129 -2.69 -12.27 -12.66
N VAL A 130 -2.72 -13.23 -13.58
CA VAL A 130 -3.21 -14.59 -13.31
C VAL A 130 -2.38 -15.24 -12.20
N LYS A 131 -1.05 -15.12 -12.25
CA LYS A 131 -0.17 -15.63 -11.20
C LYS A 131 -0.43 -14.93 -9.86
N LEU A 132 -0.62 -13.62 -9.86
CA LEU A 132 -0.93 -12.84 -8.66
C LEU A 132 -2.21 -13.33 -7.99
N GLU A 133 -3.27 -13.63 -8.75
CA GLU A 133 -4.52 -14.17 -8.19
C GLU A 133 -4.33 -15.55 -7.57
N GLN A 134 -3.53 -16.43 -8.18
CA GLN A 134 -3.17 -17.72 -7.59
C GLN A 134 -2.46 -17.55 -6.25
N LEU A 135 -1.45 -16.67 -6.20
CA LEU A 135 -0.69 -16.39 -4.98
C LEU A 135 -1.59 -15.79 -3.88
N LYS A 136 -2.55 -14.92 -4.25
CA LYS A 136 -3.56 -14.38 -3.31
C LYS A 136 -4.45 -15.50 -2.75
N ALA A 137 -4.90 -16.44 -3.58
CA ALA A 137 -5.73 -17.58 -3.16
C ALA A 137 -4.96 -18.50 -2.20
N GLU A 138 -3.74 -18.89 -2.54
CA GLU A 138 -2.90 -19.72 -1.67
C GLU A 138 -2.62 -19.05 -0.32
N ARG A 139 -2.33 -17.74 -0.34
CA ARG A 139 -2.10 -16.97 0.89
C ARG A 139 -3.36 -16.94 1.76
N LYS A 140 -4.55 -16.84 1.16
CA LYS A 140 -5.83 -16.87 1.88
C LYS A 140 -6.05 -18.22 2.56
N GLU A 141 -5.76 -19.33 1.88
CA GLU A 141 -5.87 -20.66 2.48
C GLU A 141 -4.87 -20.86 3.63
N ARG A 142 -3.60 -20.48 3.44
CA ARG A 142 -2.60 -20.52 4.53
C ARG A 142 -3.03 -19.67 5.74
N TRP A 143 -3.67 -18.53 5.50
CA TRP A 143 -4.17 -17.67 6.57
C TRP A 143 -5.33 -18.33 7.33
N LYS A 144 -6.28 -18.97 6.63
CA LYS A 144 -7.37 -19.74 7.25
C LYS A 144 -6.84 -20.88 8.12
N GLU A 145 -5.88 -21.64 7.60
CA GLU A 145 -5.27 -22.76 8.32
C GLU A 145 -4.58 -22.29 9.61
N ARG A 146 -3.78 -21.22 9.53
CA ARG A 146 -3.13 -20.62 10.71
C ARG A 146 -4.15 -20.12 11.74
N ARG A 147 -5.26 -19.55 11.28
CA ARG A 147 -6.35 -19.11 12.16
C ARG A 147 -7.01 -20.30 12.86
N HIS A 148 -7.23 -21.40 12.15
CA HIS A 148 -7.80 -22.64 12.70
C HIS A 148 -6.89 -23.22 13.78
N LYS A 149 -5.61 -23.46 13.45
CA LYS A 149 -4.60 -24.00 14.38
C LYS A 149 -4.44 -23.15 15.64
N ARG A 150 -4.53 -21.82 15.50
CA ARG A 150 -4.51 -20.94 16.66
C ARG A 150 -5.76 -21.17 17.52
N GLY A 151 -6.94 -21.24 16.91
CA GLY A 151 -8.20 -21.51 17.62
C GLY A 151 -8.23 -22.86 18.35
N GLU A 152 -7.65 -23.91 17.78
CA GLU A 152 -7.52 -25.22 18.41
C GLU A 152 -6.61 -25.15 19.65
N ARG A 153 -5.45 -24.49 19.54
CA ARG A 153 -4.55 -24.30 20.69
C ARG A 153 -5.20 -23.58 21.86
N TRP A 154 -6.00 -22.55 21.59
CA TRP A 154 -6.76 -21.84 22.62
C TRP A 154 -7.80 -22.72 23.32
N GLN A 155 -8.31 -23.78 22.66
CA GLN A 155 -9.23 -24.75 23.26
C GLN A 155 -8.52 -25.82 24.07
N GLU A 156 -7.28 -26.19 23.71
CA GLU A 156 -6.46 -27.16 24.44
C GLU A 156 -5.84 -26.57 25.73
N GLU A 157 -5.67 -25.25 25.80
CA GLU A 157 -5.10 -24.52 26.95
C GLU A 157 -6.16 -24.10 28.01
N GLN A 158 -7.45 -24.47 27.84
CA GLN A 158 -8.57 -24.20 28.77
C GLN A 158 -9.03 -25.49 29.43
#